data_AF-A0A7X5ZUE1-F1
#
_entry.id   AF-A0A7X5ZUE1-F1
#
_cell.length_a   1.000
_cell.length_b   1.000
_cell.length_c   1.000
_cell.angle_alpha   90.00
_cell.angle_beta   90.00
_cell.angle_gamma   90.00
#
_symmetry.space_group_name_H-M   'P 1'
#
loop_
_entity.id
_entity.type
_entity.pdbx_description
1 polymer ?
#
loop_
_entity_poly.entity_id
_entity_poly.type
_entity_poly.pdbx_seq_one_letter_code
_entity_poly.pdbx_strand_id
1 'polypeptide(L)'
;MTADIWFLLAIGFSFAGYATYLIGLRRELVEPNRASWLIWSAATSLEALTYAAVNPGAPQGWVFALSSIACIVVTIGIWRRSSWAPPSPTETFCIAASLSALMLWLVFREAFWAHMLVVLAVPISFWPTWASVWTDRSRERSPAWGLWTFGDLATLLVAVRATQPGVAELAYVIVEFLCHASIWFLIGLATINPLRSFGTRRGRLLWFDRYRPSNNLFKVGDNHLGKAVFATGAFAEGDVLIEFTGRRFRADQIPSLMRGRGDRFVQVTPDHYMGPSGRIDDLVNHSCAPNAGLRFTDAGVFLVAVRAIQPGEEIAWDYSTTLRESNWHMICQCRAPECRRVIGNFDSLDPDRQEWFRARNLVAPYLRRKDEVAGKRKAVGRG
;
A
#
# COMPACT_ATOMS: atom_id res chain seq x y z
N MET A 1 -32.69 30.54 17.22
CA MET A 1 -32.06 30.15 15.95
C MET A 1 -31.75 28.67 16.03
N THR A 2 -32.48 27.83 15.29
CA THR A 2 -32.13 26.42 15.12
C THR A 2 -30.82 26.37 14.34
N ALA A 3 -29.78 25.75 14.91
CA ALA A 3 -28.52 25.57 14.20
C ALA A 3 -28.78 24.84 12.88
N ASP A 4 -28.18 25.32 11.78
CA ASP A 4 -28.28 24.68 10.47
C ASP A 4 -27.83 23.21 10.61
N ILE A 5 -28.67 22.28 10.16
CA ILE A 5 -28.37 20.85 10.20
C ILE A 5 -27.03 20.53 9.55
N TRP A 6 -26.65 21.26 8.48
CA TRP A 6 -25.38 21.05 7.78
C TRP A 6 -24.19 21.51 8.62
N PHE A 7 -24.34 22.57 9.41
CA PHE A 7 -23.33 23.00 10.35
C PHE A 7 -23.11 21.96 11.47
N LEU A 8 -24.20 21.40 12.02
CA LEU A 8 -24.13 20.33 13.01
C LEU A 8 -23.50 19.05 12.44
N LEU A 9 -23.83 18.70 11.19
CA LEU A 9 -23.25 17.55 10.50
C LEU A 9 -21.75 17.76 10.23
N ALA A 10 -21.32 18.94 9.77
CA ALA A 10 -19.91 19.26 9.55
C ALA A 10 -19.07 19.05 10.83
N ILE A 11 -19.54 19.61 11.95
CA ILE A 11 -18.92 19.44 13.27
C ILE A 11 -18.92 17.97 13.69
N GLY A 12 -20.07 17.30 13.61
CA GLY A 12 -20.23 15.92 14.04
C GLY A 12 -19.30 14.95 13.29
N PHE A 13 -19.24 15.07 11.97
CA PHE A 13 -18.38 14.26 11.12
C PHE A 13 -16.89 14.54 11.36
N SER A 14 -16.49 15.80 11.51
CA SER A 14 -15.10 16.18 11.79
C SER A 14 -14.58 15.54 13.09
N PHE A 15 -15.32 15.70 14.19
CA PHE A 15 -14.92 15.11 15.48
C PHE A 15 -15.02 13.58 15.50
N ALA A 16 -16.03 13.00 14.83
CA ALA A 16 -16.10 11.55 14.65
C ALA A 16 -14.89 11.03 13.87
N GLY A 17 -14.40 11.77 12.87
CA GLY A 17 -13.18 11.49 12.12
C GLY A 17 -11.97 11.39 13.03
N TYR A 18 -11.70 12.42 13.84
CA TYR A 18 -10.59 12.41 14.80
C TYR A 18 -10.68 11.28 15.82
N ALA A 19 -11.86 11.06 16.42
CA ALA A 19 -12.05 9.99 17.39
C ALA A 19 -11.77 8.61 16.77
N THR A 20 -12.28 8.39 15.56
CA THR A 20 -12.08 7.15 14.80
C THR A 20 -10.61 6.94 14.43
N TYR A 21 -9.93 7.99 13.99
CA TYR A 21 -8.50 7.92 13.65
C TYR A 21 -7.64 7.64 14.89
N LEU A 22 -7.94 8.27 16.03
CA LEU A 22 -7.26 8.01 17.31
C LEU A 22 -7.48 6.58 17.83
N ILE A 23 -8.68 6.02 17.66
CA ILE A 23 -8.94 4.60 17.97
C ILE A 23 -8.09 3.70 17.08
N GLY A 24 -8.04 3.99 15.77
CA GLY A 24 -7.18 3.29 14.82
C GLY A 24 -5.72 3.33 15.24
N LEU A 25 -5.20 4.52 15.56
CA LEU A 25 -3.82 4.70 16.02
C LEU A 25 -3.54 3.93 17.32
N ARG A 26 -4.41 4.03 18.32
CA ARG A 26 -4.24 3.33 19.61
C ARG A 26 -4.20 1.82 19.45
N ARG A 27 -5.05 1.29 18.57
CA ARG A 27 -5.14 -0.14 18.23
C ARG A 27 -4.11 -0.61 17.21
N GLU A 28 -3.20 0.27 16.79
CA GLU A 28 -2.18 -0.02 15.78
C GLU A 28 -2.83 -0.51 14.47
N LEU A 29 -3.92 0.10 14.03
CA LEU A 29 -4.65 -0.24 12.79
C LEU A 29 -4.26 0.66 11.60
N VAL A 30 -3.48 1.70 11.86
CA VAL A 30 -2.93 2.64 10.86
C VAL A 30 -1.49 2.99 11.24
N GLU A 31 -0.69 3.35 10.24
CA GLU A 31 0.65 3.94 10.39
C GLU A 31 0.68 5.29 9.65
N PRO A 32 0.31 6.37 10.35
CA PRO A 32 0.18 7.67 9.75
C PRO A 32 1.49 8.27 9.27
N ASN A 33 1.46 9.08 8.20
CA ASN A 33 2.64 9.86 7.82
C ASN A 33 2.93 10.98 8.85
N ARG A 34 4.13 10.94 9.45
CA ARG A 34 4.57 11.88 10.50
C ARG A 34 4.63 13.34 10.03
N ALA A 35 5.09 13.57 8.80
CA ALA A 35 5.27 14.91 8.26
C ALA A 35 3.92 15.60 8.02
N SER A 36 2.95 14.88 7.43
CA SER A 36 1.60 15.43 7.23
C SER A 36 0.95 15.84 8.55
N TRP A 37 0.97 14.96 9.56
CA TRP A 37 0.38 15.28 10.88
C TRP A 37 1.10 16.42 11.61
N LEU A 38 2.42 16.54 11.44
CA LEU A 38 3.16 17.71 11.94
C LEU A 38 2.68 19.00 11.27
N ILE A 39 2.59 19.01 9.94
CA ILE A 39 2.14 20.18 9.17
C ILE A 39 0.70 20.55 9.56
N TRP A 40 -0.23 19.59 9.59
CA TRP A 40 -1.62 19.84 9.95
C TRP A 40 -1.76 20.34 11.39
N SER A 41 -1.01 19.78 12.34
CA SER A 41 -1.03 20.28 13.71
C SER A 41 -0.57 21.74 13.81
N ALA A 42 0.44 22.15 13.04
CA ALA A 42 0.88 23.54 13.00
C ALA A 42 -0.16 24.44 12.33
N ALA A 43 -0.67 24.04 11.16
CA ALA A 43 -1.63 24.80 10.37
C ALA A 43 -2.94 25.03 11.14
N THR A 44 -3.57 23.97 11.67
CA THR A 44 -4.83 24.06 12.41
C THR A 44 -4.68 24.85 13.72
N SER A 45 -3.52 24.77 14.38
CA SER A 45 -3.27 25.57 15.59
C SER A 45 -3.17 27.05 15.27
N LEU A 46 -2.48 27.38 14.17
CA LEU A 46 -2.34 28.74 13.72
C LEU A 46 -3.69 29.33 13.29
N GLU A 47 -4.51 28.56 12.58
CA GLU A 47 -5.88 28.91 12.22
C GLU A 47 -6.74 29.17 13.48
N ALA A 48 -6.69 28.27 14.47
CA ALA A 48 -7.43 28.45 15.72
C ALA A 48 -7.04 29.75 16.46
N LEU A 49 -5.74 30.05 16.53
CA LEU A 49 -5.23 31.23 17.23
C LEU A 49 -5.63 32.53 16.53
N THR A 50 -5.48 32.59 15.22
CA THR A 50 -5.84 33.78 14.44
C THR A 50 -7.35 33.99 14.38
N TYR A 51 -8.14 32.92 14.25
CA TYR A 51 -9.60 33.02 14.31
C TYR A 51 -10.05 33.58 15.66
N ALA A 52 -9.49 33.07 16.77
CA ALA A 52 -9.79 33.57 18.10
C ALA A 52 -9.37 35.03 18.31
N ALA A 53 -8.25 35.46 17.70
CA ALA A 53 -7.79 36.84 17.76
C ALA A 53 -8.69 37.81 16.98
N VAL A 54 -9.23 37.39 15.84
CA VAL A 54 -10.10 38.21 14.98
C VAL A 54 -11.56 38.17 15.46
N ASN A 55 -12.01 37.05 16.02
CA ASN A 55 -13.40 36.82 16.43
C ASN A 55 -13.51 36.44 17.92
N PRO A 56 -13.14 37.35 18.85
CA PRO A 56 -13.16 37.05 20.27
C PRO A 56 -14.57 36.70 20.77
N GLY A 57 -14.70 35.57 21.46
CA GLY A 57 -15.96 35.09 22.03
C GLY A 57 -16.90 34.38 21.04
N ALA A 58 -16.52 34.27 19.76
CA ALA A 58 -17.31 33.53 18.78
C ALA A 58 -17.31 32.02 19.10
N PRO A 59 -18.49 31.36 19.16
CA PRO A 59 -18.58 29.94 19.52
C PRO A 59 -17.86 29.02 18.52
N GLN A 60 -17.72 29.44 17.26
CA GLN A 60 -16.95 28.73 16.23
C GLN A 60 -15.47 28.58 16.61
N GLY A 61 -14.91 29.50 17.41
CA GLY A 61 -13.54 29.41 17.90
C GLY A 61 -13.26 28.12 18.68
N TRP A 62 -14.27 27.59 19.38
CA TRP A 62 -14.16 26.30 20.06
C TRP A 62 -13.98 25.12 19.10
N VAL A 63 -14.59 25.18 17.91
CA VAL A 63 -14.44 24.13 16.89
C VAL A 63 -12.99 24.07 16.43
N PHE A 64 -12.41 25.22 16.06
CA PHE A 64 -10.99 25.29 15.65
C PHE A 64 -10.04 24.87 16.78
N ALA A 65 -10.29 25.32 18.01
CA ALA A 65 -9.47 24.96 19.16
C ALA A 65 -9.47 23.44 19.42
N LEU A 66 -10.64 22.80 19.40
CA LEU A 66 -10.75 21.36 19.61
C LEU A 66 -10.13 20.54 18.45
N SER A 67 -10.28 20.99 17.20
CA SER A 67 -9.60 20.37 16.05
C SER A 67 -8.08 20.48 16.15
N SER A 68 -7.56 21.65 16.55
CA SER A 68 -6.12 21.85 16.82
C SER A 68 -5.62 20.88 17.90
N ILE A 69 -6.33 20.79 19.03
CA ILE A 69 -5.99 19.84 20.10
C ILE A 69 -6.01 18.40 19.57
N ALA A 70 -7.01 18.02 18.79
CA ALA A 70 -7.10 16.68 18.21
C ALA A 70 -5.90 16.37 17.29
N CYS A 71 -5.53 17.28 16.40
CA CYS A 71 -4.34 17.16 15.56
C CYS A 71 -3.06 17.00 16.40
N ILE A 72 -2.88 17.83 17.42
CA ILE A 72 -1.70 17.74 18.33
C ILE A 72 -1.66 16.38 19.03
N VAL A 73 -2.80 15.89 19.53
CA VAL A 73 -2.88 14.59 20.23
C VAL A 73 -2.54 13.44 19.27
N VAL A 74 -3.02 13.48 18.02
CA VAL A 74 -2.65 12.49 17.00
C VAL A 74 -1.13 12.56 16.73
N THR A 75 -0.58 13.75 16.47
CA THR A 75 0.85 13.95 16.22
C THR A 75 1.70 13.41 17.36
N ILE A 76 1.38 13.75 18.62
CA ILE A 76 2.09 13.22 19.79
C ILE A 76 1.95 11.70 19.88
N GLY A 77 0.75 11.17 19.61
CA GLY A 77 0.49 9.73 19.61
C GLY A 77 1.36 8.95 18.62
N ILE A 78 1.55 9.50 17.42
CA ILE A 78 2.43 8.93 16.38
C ILE A 78 3.88 8.97 16.86
N TRP A 79 4.36 10.12 17.31
CA TRP A 79 5.79 10.34 17.61
C TRP A 79 6.27 9.60 18.86
N ARG A 80 5.38 9.27 19.80
CA ARG A 80 5.70 8.42 20.96
C ARG A 80 5.91 6.95 20.61
N ARG A 81 5.40 6.49 19.47
CA ARG A 81 5.41 5.07 19.06
C ARG A 81 6.44 4.76 17.98
N SER A 82 6.77 5.72 17.12
CA SER A 82 7.68 5.50 16.00
C SER A 82 9.16 5.48 16.43
N SER A 83 9.95 4.62 15.80
CA SER A 83 11.40 4.78 15.79
C SER A 83 11.76 6.09 15.08
N TRP A 84 12.61 6.89 15.72
CA TRP A 84 13.07 8.14 15.13
C TRP A 84 13.82 7.87 13.82
N ALA A 85 13.39 8.54 12.76
CA ALA A 85 14.06 8.52 11.46
C ALA A 85 13.91 9.91 10.83
N PRO A 86 14.95 10.45 10.18
CA PRO A 86 14.88 11.77 9.58
C PRO A 86 13.81 11.81 8.47
N PRO A 87 13.19 12.98 8.22
CA PRO A 87 12.26 13.12 7.11
C PRO A 87 12.96 12.86 5.77
N SER A 88 12.25 12.25 4.84
CA SER A 88 12.70 12.12 3.45
C SER A 88 12.84 13.50 2.78
N PRO A 89 13.53 13.60 1.62
CA PRO A 89 13.60 14.86 0.87
C PRO A 89 12.22 15.42 0.50
N THR A 90 11.27 14.55 0.13
CA THR A 90 9.89 14.94 -0.17
C THR A 90 9.18 15.49 1.05
N GLU A 91 9.28 14.80 2.20
CA GLU A 91 8.70 15.28 3.46
C GLU A 91 9.31 16.61 3.90
N THR A 92 10.64 16.76 3.77
CA THR A 92 11.36 18.00 4.09
C THR A 92 10.86 19.15 3.22
N PHE A 93 10.71 18.93 1.92
CA PHE A 93 10.15 19.93 1.01
C PHE A 93 8.73 20.33 1.41
N CYS A 94 7.83 19.37 1.67
CA CYS A 94 6.46 19.66 2.07
C CYS A 94 6.39 20.44 3.40
N ILE A 95 7.20 20.07 4.39
CA ILE A 95 7.29 20.78 5.67
C ILE A 95 7.77 22.21 5.42
N ALA A 96 8.87 22.39 4.70
CA ALA A 96 9.43 23.71 4.42
C ALA A 96 8.45 24.60 3.66
N ALA A 97 7.86 24.09 2.57
CA ALA A 97 6.89 24.82 1.76
C ALA A 97 5.65 25.23 2.56
N SER A 98 5.12 24.33 3.40
CA SER A 98 3.94 24.61 4.23
C SER A 98 4.26 25.64 5.32
N LEU A 99 5.39 25.51 6.01
CA LEU A 99 5.81 26.48 7.03
C LEU A 99 6.13 27.85 6.42
N SER A 100 6.73 27.89 5.23
CA SER A 100 6.95 29.13 4.50
C SER A 100 5.62 29.80 4.13
N ALA A 101 4.62 29.04 3.66
CA ALA A 101 3.29 29.57 3.37
C ALA A 101 2.63 30.15 4.63
N LEU A 102 2.69 29.43 5.76
CA LEU A 102 2.17 29.91 7.06
C LEU A 102 2.90 31.16 7.56
N MET A 103 4.22 31.26 7.32
CA MET A 103 4.99 32.44 7.71
C MET A 103 4.68 33.65 6.83
N LEU A 104 4.56 33.46 5.51
CA LEU A 104 4.14 34.52 4.59
C LEU A 104 2.74 35.00 4.92
N TRP A 105 1.83 34.09 5.27
CA TRP A 105 0.49 34.41 5.74
C TRP A 105 0.48 35.34 6.96
N LEU A 106 1.38 35.14 7.93
CA LEU A 106 1.54 36.02 9.09
C LEU A 106 2.12 37.40 8.74
N VAL A 107 2.94 37.48 7.69
CA VAL A 107 3.60 38.73 7.27
C VAL A 107 2.69 39.59 6.39
N PHE A 108 1.94 38.97 5.48
CA PHE A 108 1.04 39.69 4.57
C PHE A 108 -0.24 40.08 5.32
N ARG A 109 -0.43 41.39 5.53
CA ARG A 109 -1.67 41.93 6.13
C ARG A 109 -2.88 41.89 5.20
N GLU A 110 -2.70 41.46 3.96
CA GLU A 110 -3.77 41.33 2.96
C GLU A 110 -4.44 39.97 3.07
N ALA A 111 -5.65 39.96 3.65
CA ALA A 111 -6.40 38.75 3.97
C ALA A 111 -6.62 37.83 2.76
N PHE A 112 -6.78 38.37 1.55
CA PHE A 112 -7.02 37.57 0.34
C PHE A 112 -5.81 36.72 -0.06
N TRP A 113 -4.64 37.33 -0.26
CA TRP A 113 -3.42 36.62 -0.66
C TRP A 113 -2.95 35.66 0.42
N ALA A 114 -3.14 36.06 1.68
CA ALA A 114 -2.94 35.23 2.82
C ALA A 114 -3.79 33.92 2.68
N HIS A 115 -5.10 34.01 2.44
CA HIS A 115 -5.94 32.83 2.25
C HIS A 115 -5.52 32.00 1.03
N MET A 116 -5.15 32.62 -0.09
CA MET A 116 -4.73 31.88 -1.30
C MET A 116 -3.45 31.07 -1.09
N LEU A 117 -2.50 31.57 -0.29
CA LEU A 117 -1.30 30.81 0.09
C LEU A 117 -1.67 29.55 0.90
N VAL A 118 -2.66 29.67 1.80
CA VAL A 118 -3.15 28.52 2.58
C VAL A 118 -3.84 27.50 1.66
N VAL A 119 -4.68 27.94 0.72
CA VAL A 119 -5.33 27.07 -0.29
C VAL A 119 -4.28 26.27 -1.06
N LEU A 120 -3.15 26.87 -1.44
CA LEU A 120 -2.05 26.18 -2.12
C LEU A 120 -1.25 25.25 -1.18
N ALA A 121 -1.12 25.61 0.10
CA ALA A 121 -0.41 24.80 1.09
C ALA A 121 -1.15 23.51 1.45
N VAL A 122 -2.49 23.49 1.38
CA VAL A 122 -3.30 22.31 1.72
C VAL A 122 -2.87 21.08 0.90
N PRO A 123 -2.89 21.06 -0.45
CA PRO A 123 -2.44 19.89 -1.22
C PRO A 123 -0.99 19.50 -0.94
N ILE A 124 -0.10 20.49 -0.72
CA ILE A 124 1.31 20.24 -0.39
C ILE A 124 1.44 19.48 0.93
N SER A 125 0.61 19.83 1.93
CA SER A 125 0.58 19.15 3.24
C SER A 125 0.04 17.71 3.17
N PHE A 126 -0.83 17.41 2.21
CA PHE A 126 -1.37 16.07 1.96
C PHE A 126 -0.40 15.17 1.18
N TRP A 127 0.54 15.75 0.44
CA TRP A 127 1.46 15.01 -0.41
C TRP A 127 2.23 13.87 0.28
N PRO A 128 2.78 14.02 1.50
CA PRO A 128 3.42 12.91 2.20
C PRO A 128 2.45 11.75 2.49
N THR A 129 1.18 12.05 2.78
CA THR A 129 0.14 11.03 2.99
C THR A 129 -0.25 10.37 1.67
N TRP A 130 -0.39 11.11 0.56
CA TRP A 130 -0.59 10.51 -0.77
C TRP A 130 0.55 9.56 -1.14
N ALA A 131 1.80 9.99 -0.96
CA ALA A 131 2.99 9.18 -1.20
C ALA A 131 3.01 7.91 -0.33
N SER A 132 2.62 8.03 0.94
CA SER A 132 2.46 6.91 1.86
C SER A 132 1.42 5.90 1.36
N VAL A 133 0.24 6.36 0.96
CA VAL A 133 -0.87 5.51 0.47
C VAL A 133 -0.57 4.86 -0.87
N TRP A 134 0.13 5.55 -1.78
CA TRP A 134 0.56 4.96 -3.05
C TRP A 134 1.57 3.83 -2.84
N THR A 135 2.38 3.90 -1.79
CA THR A 135 3.33 2.84 -1.43
C THR A 135 2.60 1.67 -0.78
N ASP A 136 1.77 1.94 0.23
CA ASP A 136 0.97 0.95 0.93
C ASP A 136 -0.34 1.56 1.43
N ARG A 137 -1.45 1.19 0.78
CA ARG A 137 -2.79 1.67 1.11
C ARG A 137 -3.24 1.30 2.51
N SER A 138 -2.68 0.25 3.10
CA SER A 138 -3.06 -0.22 4.44
C SER A 138 -2.60 0.73 5.54
N ARG A 139 -1.58 1.56 5.29
CA ARG A 139 -1.05 2.58 6.23
C ARG A 139 -2.12 3.55 6.71
N GLU A 140 -3.00 3.97 5.82
CA GLU A 140 -4.02 4.99 6.09
C GLU A 140 -5.45 4.44 6.02
N ARG A 141 -5.62 3.11 6.11
CA ARG A 141 -6.93 2.45 5.96
C ARG A 141 -7.85 2.72 7.16
N SER A 142 -8.44 3.91 7.19
CA SER A 142 -9.33 4.39 8.25
C SER A 142 -10.62 4.96 7.66
N PRO A 143 -11.80 4.69 8.26
CA PRO A 143 -13.05 5.35 7.88
C PRO A 143 -13.06 6.84 8.23
N ALA A 144 -12.10 7.32 9.02
CA ALA A 144 -11.96 8.75 9.33
C ALA A 144 -11.86 9.62 8.06
N TRP A 145 -11.16 9.14 7.02
CA TRP A 145 -11.05 9.85 5.75
C TRP A 145 -12.42 10.08 5.08
N GLY A 146 -13.32 9.11 5.16
CA GLY A 146 -14.70 9.27 4.70
C GLY A 146 -15.52 10.21 5.58
N LEU A 147 -15.34 10.14 6.90
CA LEU A 147 -16.01 11.05 7.84
C LEU A 147 -15.59 12.51 7.56
N TRP A 148 -14.30 12.81 7.43
CA TRP A 148 -13.83 14.14 7.07
C TRP A 148 -14.36 14.58 5.70
N THR A 149 -14.37 13.70 4.70
CA THR A 149 -14.96 14.00 3.39
C THR A 149 -16.42 14.44 3.49
N PHE A 150 -17.24 13.74 4.29
CA PHE A 150 -18.64 14.14 4.51
C PHE A 150 -18.77 15.42 5.35
N GLY A 151 -17.84 15.63 6.28
CA GLY A 151 -17.72 16.88 7.03
C GLY A 151 -17.48 18.08 6.11
N ASP A 152 -16.50 17.98 5.23
CA ASP A 152 -16.14 19.05 4.29
C ASP A 152 -17.27 19.29 3.27
N LEU A 153 -17.95 18.23 2.82
CA LEU A 153 -19.13 18.38 1.97
C LEU A 153 -20.25 19.15 2.70
N ALA A 154 -20.47 18.89 3.98
CA ALA A 154 -21.44 19.63 4.77
C ALA A 154 -21.02 21.08 4.97
N THR A 155 -19.74 21.35 5.22
CA THR A 155 -19.16 22.72 5.27
C THR A 155 -19.36 23.44 3.94
N LEU A 156 -19.12 22.77 2.82
CA LEU A 156 -19.34 23.32 1.48
C LEU A 156 -20.80 23.71 1.27
N LEU A 157 -21.74 22.87 1.71
CA LEU A 157 -23.18 23.15 1.63
C LEU A 157 -23.61 24.33 2.51
N VAL A 158 -22.95 24.55 3.65
CA VAL A 158 -23.15 25.76 4.47
C VAL A 158 -22.61 26.98 3.72
N ALA A 159 -21.38 26.91 3.19
CA ALA A 159 -20.72 28.03 2.52
C ALA A 159 -21.48 28.51 1.28
N VAL A 160 -21.94 27.60 0.41
CA VAL A 160 -22.69 27.98 -0.82
C VAL A 160 -24.08 28.55 -0.55
N ARG A 161 -24.63 28.33 0.64
CA ARG A 161 -25.93 28.89 1.06
C ARG A 161 -25.81 30.22 1.79
N ALA A 162 -24.58 30.67 2.06
CA ALA A 162 -24.36 32.01 2.60
C ALA A 162 -24.86 33.06 1.59
N THR A 163 -25.40 34.17 2.10
CA THR A 163 -25.95 35.26 1.27
C THR A 163 -24.91 35.89 0.34
N GLN A 164 -23.63 35.85 0.70
CA GLN A 164 -22.49 36.28 -0.12
C GLN A 164 -21.29 35.35 0.14
N PRO A 165 -21.13 34.25 -0.60
CA PRO A 165 -20.02 33.32 -0.38
C PRO A 165 -18.69 33.98 -0.77
N GLY A 166 -17.73 34.01 0.16
CA GLY A 166 -16.37 34.47 -0.14
C GLY A 166 -15.68 33.50 -1.10
N VAL A 167 -15.18 33.98 -2.24
CA VAL A 167 -14.50 33.13 -3.25
C VAL A 167 -13.31 32.38 -2.63
N ALA A 168 -12.57 33.03 -1.72
CA ALA A 168 -11.44 32.43 -1.04
C ALA A 168 -11.84 31.29 -0.10
N GLU A 169 -12.92 31.48 0.66
CA GLU A 169 -13.46 30.48 1.58
C GLU A 169 -13.98 29.26 0.82
N LEU A 170 -14.69 29.50 -0.29
CA LEU A 170 -15.19 28.43 -1.15
C LEU A 170 -14.05 27.63 -1.77
N ALA A 171 -13.00 28.30 -2.25
CA ALA A 171 -11.81 27.64 -2.79
C ALA A 171 -11.13 26.76 -1.74
N TYR A 172 -10.97 27.26 -0.52
CA TYR A 172 -10.39 26.50 0.59
C TYR A 172 -11.18 25.22 0.90
N VAL A 173 -12.50 25.35 1.12
CA VAL A 173 -13.36 24.21 1.46
C VAL A 173 -13.42 23.17 0.33
N ILE A 174 -13.42 23.60 -0.93
CA ILE A 174 -13.35 22.70 -2.08
C ILE A 174 -12.02 21.93 -2.08
N VAL A 175 -10.90 22.61 -1.84
CA VAL A 175 -9.58 21.97 -1.85
C VAL A 175 -9.45 20.96 -0.71
N GLU A 176 -9.91 21.29 0.50
CA GLU A 176 -9.95 20.34 1.63
C GLU A 176 -10.81 19.11 1.30
N PHE A 177 -12.03 19.34 0.81
CA PHE A 177 -12.93 18.27 0.39
C PHE A 177 -12.27 17.33 -0.61
N LEU A 178 -11.63 17.88 -1.65
CA LEU A 178 -10.95 17.08 -2.67
C LEU A 178 -9.75 16.33 -2.09
N CYS A 179 -8.99 16.93 -1.17
CA CYS A 179 -7.86 16.28 -0.52
C CYS A 179 -8.32 15.07 0.32
N HIS A 180 -9.30 15.24 1.21
CA HIS A 180 -9.83 14.14 2.01
C HIS A 180 -10.50 13.06 1.15
N ALA A 181 -11.33 13.47 0.18
CA ALA A 181 -12.01 12.54 -0.74
C ALA A 181 -11.02 11.71 -1.55
N SER A 182 -9.92 12.32 -2.01
CA SER A 182 -8.90 11.62 -2.79
C SER A 182 -8.18 10.56 -1.97
N ILE A 183 -7.79 10.84 -0.72
CA ILE A 183 -7.18 9.84 0.17
C ILE A 183 -8.18 8.72 0.42
N TRP A 184 -9.43 9.06 0.72
CA TRP A 184 -10.49 8.10 0.95
C TRP A 184 -10.71 7.16 -0.25
N PHE A 185 -10.69 7.70 -1.47
CA PHE A 185 -10.79 6.91 -2.69
C PHE A 185 -9.56 6.01 -2.90
N LEU A 186 -8.35 6.51 -2.63
CA LEU A 186 -7.10 5.77 -2.79
C LEU A 186 -6.97 4.59 -1.82
N ILE A 187 -7.43 4.72 -0.57
CA ILE A 187 -7.46 3.61 0.40
C ILE A 187 -8.59 2.61 0.14
N GLY A 188 -9.57 3.00 -0.70
CA GLY A 188 -10.63 2.14 -1.24
C GLY A 188 -11.96 2.22 -0.49
N LEU A 189 -13.06 2.11 -1.26
CA LEU A 189 -14.46 2.13 -0.79
C LEU A 189 -14.80 1.04 0.23
N ALA A 190 -13.93 0.03 0.43
CA ALA A 190 -14.06 -0.93 1.52
C ALA A 190 -14.08 -0.24 2.90
N THR A 191 -13.57 0.99 2.99
CA THR A 191 -13.60 1.81 4.19
C THR A 191 -14.96 2.48 4.48
N ILE A 192 -15.92 2.43 3.54
CA ILE A 192 -17.30 2.92 3.73
C ILE A 192 -17.99 2.16 4.86
N ASN A 193 -17.73 0.85 4.98
CA ASN A 193 -18.27 0.04 6.05
C ASN A 193 -17.25 0.01 7.20
N PRO A 194 -17.51 0.70 8.33
CA PRO A 194 -16.54 0.79 9.44
C PRO A 194 -16.13 -0.59 9.99
N LEU A 195 -17.03 -1.57 9.92
CA LEU A 195 -16.77 -2.94 10.33
C LEU A 195 -15.78 -3.67 9.39
N ARG A 196 -15.70 -3.27 8.12
CA ARG A 196 -14.71 -3.76 7.13
C ARG A 196 -13.44 -2.92 7.08
N SER A 197 -13.50 -1.67 7.52
CA SER A 197 -12.33 -0.78 7.62
C SER A 197 -11.38 -1.24 8.71
N PHE A 198 -11.94 -1.77 9.80
CA PHE A 198 -11.18 -2.18 10.97
C PHE A 198 -11.12 -3.69 11.20
N GLY A 199 -11.63 -4.53 10.28
CA GLY A 199 -11.51 -5.98 10.46
C GLY A 199 -11.91 -6.82 9.25
N THR A 200 -11.44 -8.07 9.25
CA THR A 200 -11.89 -9.12 8.32
C THR A 200 -12.83 -10.08 9.06
N ARG A 201 -13.95 -10.46 8.42
CA ARG A 201 -14.90 -11.42 8.99
C ARG A 201 -14.48 -12.84 8.60
N ARG A 202 -13.92 -13.60 9.55
CA ARG A 202 -13.79 -15.07 9.45
C ARG A 202 -14.86 -15.73 10.32
N GLY A 203 -15.95 -16.20 9.72
CA GLY A 203 -17.06 -16.85 10.42
C GLY A 203 -17.96 -15.87 11.21
N ARG A 204 -18.28 -16.21 12.47
CA ARG A 204 -19.12 -15.39 13.37
C ARG A 204 -18.35 -14.33 14.18
N LEU A 205 -17.02 -14.34 14.20
CA LEU A 205 -16.20 -13.35 14.92
C LEU A 205 -15.63 -12.27 13.98
N LEU A 206 -15.65 -11.03 14.46
CA LEU A 206 -14.97 -9.88 13.84
C LEU A 206 -13.53 -9.83 14.38
N TRP A 207 -12.54 -9.97 13.49
CA TRP A 207 -11.13 -9.86 13.86
C TRP A 207 -10.56 -8.53 13.40
N PHE A 208 -10.01 -7.76 14.34
CA PHE A 208 -9.34 -6.49 14.10
C PHE A 208 -7.85 -6.76 13.89
N ASP A 209 -7.41 -6.91 12.65
CA ASP A 209 -6.00 -7.13 12.35
C ASP A 209 -5.23 -5.83 12.59
N ARG A 210 -4.29 -5.83 13.56
CA ARG A 210 -3.32 -4.75 13.71
C ARG A 210 -2.67 -4.50 12.34
N TYR A 211 -2.53 -3.23 11.96
CA TYR A 211 -1.59 -2.80 10.96
C TYR A 211 -0.22 -3.38 11.32
N ARG A 212 0.11 -4.44 10.59
CA ARG A 212 1.49 -4.85 10.43
C ARG A 212 1.93 -4.08 9.21
N PRO A 213 3.02 -3.28 9.29
CA PRO A 213 3.64 -2.82 8.09
C PRO A 213 3.79 -4.03 7.18
N SER A 214 3.56 -3.87 5.88
CA SER A 214 4.38 -4.65 4.98
C SER A 214 5.81 -4.26 5.39
N ASN A 215 6.42 -4.99 6.33
CA ASN A 215 7.85 -5.07 6.38
C ASN A 215 8.18 -5.25 4.91
N ASN A 216 8.99 -4.37 4.33
CA ASN A 216 9.58 -4.66 3.05
C ASN A 216 10.46 -5.87 3.33
N LEU A 217 9.82 -7.04 3.43
CA LEU A 217 10.30 -8.38 3.69
C LEU A 217 11.35 -8.75 2.65
N PHE A 218 11.39 -7.92 1.60
CA PHE A 218 12.23 -7.96 0.46
C PHE A 218 12.83 -6.57 0.20
N LYS A 219 14.10 -6.54 -0.18
CA LYS A 219 14.82 -5.39 -0.70
C LYS A 219 15.26 -5.71 -2.11
N VAL A 220 15.06 -4.78 -3.05
CA VAL A 220 15.62 -4.90 -4.40
C VAL A 220 17.04 -4.34 -4.39
N GLY A 221 17.99 -5.12 -4.88
CA GLY A 221 19.39 -4.73 -5.05
C GLY A 221 19.91 -5.10 -6.43
N ASP A 222 21.21 -4.91 -6.64
CA ASP A 222 21.92 -5.34 -7.85
C ASP A 222 22.93 -6.44 -7.47
N ASN A 223 23.06 -7.45 -8.33
CA ASN A 223 24.11 -8.46 -8.29
C ASN A 223 24.68 -8.66 -9.72
N HIS A 224 25.51 -9.69 -9.93
CA HIS A 224 26.09 -9.98 -11.26
C HIS A 224 25.08 -10.45 -12.30
N LEU A 225 23.82 -10.72 -11.93
CA LEU A 225 22.70 -11.07 -12.81
C LEU A 225 21.83 -9.86 -13.16
N GLY A 226 22.08 -8.69 -12.55
CA GLY A 226 21.25 -7.49 -12.65
C GLY A 226 20.44 -7.25 -11.38
N LYS A 227 19.16 -6.90 -11.52
CA LYS A 227 18.27 -6.68 -10.38
C LYS A 227 17.96 -8.01 -9.68
N ALA A 228 17.94 -7.99 -8.35
CA ALA A 228 17.70 -9.16 -7.52
C ALA A 228 16.87 -8.80 -6.27
N VAL A 229 16.19 -9.80 -5.73
CA VAL A 229 15.32 -9.67 -4.55
C VAL A 229 16.01 -10.31 -3.35
N PHE A 230 16.19 -9.56 -2.26
CA PHE A 230 16.87 -10.02 -1.05
C PHE A 230 15.92 -10.01 0.14
N ALA A 231 15.94 -11.05 0.97
CA ALA A 231 15.20 -11.07 2.23
C ALA A 231 15.69 -9.97 3.18
N THR A 232 14.80 -9.25 3.85
CA THR A 232 15.16 -8.30 4.93
C THR A 232 14.84 -8.85 6.32
N GLY A 233 14.02 -9.90 6.38
CA GLY A 233 13.70 -10.67 7.58
C GLY A 233 13.95 -12.15 7.36
N ALA A 234 13.91 -12.92 8.43
CA ALA A 234 14.02 -14.38 8.35
C ALA A 234 12.68 -15.00 7.91
N PHE A 235 12.76 -16.06 7.11
CA PHE A 235 11.62 -16.90 6.72
C PHE A 235 11.86 -18.34 7.13
N ALA A 236 10.81 -19.02 7.59
CA ALA A 236 10.80 -20.45 7.81
C ALA A 236 10.53 -21.22 6.51
N GLU A 237 10.92 -22.49 6.47
CA GLU A 237 10.52 -23.37 5.37
C GLU A 237 8.99 -23.45 5.25
N GLY A 238 8.48 -23.29 4.03
CA GLY A 238 7.05 -23.33 3.74
C GLY A 238 6.35 -21.97 3.81
N ASP A 239 7.01 -20.92 4.32
CA ASP A 239 6.45 -19.56 4.34
C ASP A 239 6.12 -19.07 2.91
N VAL A 240 4.99 -18.39 2.78
CA VAL A 240 4.61 -17.71 1.54
C VAL A 240 5.38 -16.40 1.44
N LEU A 241 6.14 -16.25 0.35
CA LEU A 241 7.01 -15.09 0.13
C LEU A 241 6.28 -14.03 -0.72
N ILE A 242 5.92 -14.39 -1.95
CA ILE A 242 5.40 -13.46 -2.97
C ILE A 242 4.27 -14.14 -3.74
N GLU A 243 3.16 -13.43 -3.95
CA GLU A 243 2.12 -13.86 -4.90
C GLU A 243 2.44 -13.35 -6.30
N PHE A 244 2.35 -14.22 -7.30
CA PHE A 244 2.54 -13.87 -8.70
C PHE A 244 1.20 -13.42 -9.31
N THR A 245 1.10 -12.15 -9.71
CA THR A 245 -0.17 -11.51 -10.10
C THR A 245 -0.21 -11.00 -11.54
N GLY A 246 0.58 -11.59 -12.44
CA GLY A 246 0.65 -11.17 -13.84
C GLY A 246 -0.62 -11.44 -14.66
N ARG A 247 -0.83 -10.66 -15.72
CA ARG A 247 -1.90 -10.92 -16.70
C ARG A 247 -1.64 -12.26 -17.41
N ARG A 248 -2.69 -13.04 -17.64
CA ARG A 248 -2.61 -14.27 -18.43
C ARG A 248 -2.73 -13.99 -19.93
N PHE A 249 -1.88 -14.66 -20.69
CA PHE A 249 -1.81 -14.62 -22.14
C PHE A 249 -1.88 -16.06 -22.65
N ARG A 250 -2.53 -16.26 -23.79
CA ARG A 250 -2.46 -17.54 -24.47
C ARG A 250 -1.07 -17.73 -25.07
N ALA A 251 -0.61 -18.97 -25.19
CA ALA A 251 0.71 -19.31 -25.71
C ALA A 251 0.94 -18.77 -27.14
N ASP A 252 -0.10 -18.72 -27.97
CA ASP A 252 -0.07 -18.15 -29.33
C ASP A 252 0.09 -16.62 -29.38
N GLN A 253 -0.09 -15.93 -28.24
CA GLN A 253 0.10 -14.49 -28.11
C GLN A 253 1.50 -14.12 -27.61
N ILE A 254 2.30 -15.11 -27.20
CA ILE A 254 3.66 -14.91 -26.71
C ILE A 254 4.65 -15.07 -27.87
N PRO A 255 5.59 -14.12 -28.06
CA PRO A 255 6.64 -14.29 -29.07
C PRO A 255 7.40 -15.60 -28.87
N SER A 256 7.57 -16.37 -29.93
CA SER A 256 8.30 -17.66 -29.90
C SER A 256 9.77 -17.52 -29.52
N LEU A 257 10.34 -16.32 -29.70
CA LEU A 257 11.71 -15.97 -29.31
C LEU A 257 11.68 -14.80 -28.32
N MET A 258 11.86 -15.10 -27.04
CA MET A 258 11.94 -14.08 -26.01
C MET A 258 13.41 -13.73 -25.74
N ARG A 259 13.76 -12.45 -25.87
CA ARG A 259 15.10 -11.92 -25.58
C ARG A 259 15.01 -10.71 -24.65
N GLY A 260 15.97 -10.59 -23.73
CA GLY A 260 16.08 -9.45 -22.82
C GLY A 260 14.84 -9.27 -21.94
N ARG A 261 14.32 -8.04 -21.82
CA ARG A 261 13.16 -7.69 -20.96
C ARG A 261 11.87 -8.47 -21.27
N GLY A 262 11.81 -9.20 -22.38
CA GLY A 262 10.68 -10.04 -22.76
C GLY A 262 10.67 -11.44 -22.10
N ASP A 263 11.70 -11.84 -21.35
CA ASP A 263 11.85 -13.21 -20.81
C ASP A 263 11.05 -13.51 -19.52
N ARG A 264 10.19 -12.59 -19.08
CA ARG A 264 9.51 -12.63 -17.76
C ARG A 264 8.14 -13.27 -17.78
N PHE A 265 7.94 -14.26 -18.66
CA PHE A 265 6.67 -14.98 -18.72
C PHE A 265 6.80 -16.34 -18.03
N VAL A 266 5.91 -16.60 -17.07
CA VAL A 266 5.85 -17.86 -16.33
C VAL A 266 4.75 -18.72 -16.95
N GLN A 267 5.07 -19.92 -17.42
CA GLN A 267 4.06 -20.83 -17.95
C GLN A 267 3.20 -21.35 -16.78
N VAL A 268 1.89 -21.06 -16.80
CA VAL A 268 0.97 -21.42 -15.70
C VAL A 268 0.05 -22.58 -16.05
N THR A 269 -0.15 -22.83 -17.34
CA THR A 269 -0.87 -23.99 -17.91
C THR A 269 -0.19 -24.37 -19.24
N PRO A 270 -0.51 -25.53 -19.86
CA PRO A 270 0.07 -25.89 -21.15
C PRO A 270 -0.16 -24.83 -22.24
N ASP A 271 -1.29 -24.11 -22.20
CA ASP A 271 -1.72 -23.15 -23.21
C ASP A 271 -1.69 -21.68 -22.76
N HIS A 272 -1.29 -21.38 -21.51
CA HIS A 272 -1.22 -20.01 -20.99
C HIS A 272 0.07 -19.70 -20.23
N TYR A 273 0.51 -18.46 -20.42
CA TYR A 273 1.59 -17.81 -19.70
C TYR A 273 1.06 -16.66 -18.84
N MET A 274 1.68 -16.46 -17.70
CA MET A 274 1.54 -15.27 -16.88
C MET A 274 2.66 -14.30 -17.24
N GLY A 275 2.32 -13.12 -17.72
CA GLY A 275 3.30 -12.07 -18.03
C GLY A 275 3.75 -11.29 -16.79
N PRO A 276 4.64 -10.31 -16.98
CA PRO A 276 5.14 -9.49 -15.87
C PRO A 276 4.02 -8.72 -15.17
N SER A 277 4.08 -8.64 -13.85
CA SER A 277 3.09 -7.95 -13.02
C SER A 277 3.39 -6.45 -12.84
N GLY A 278 4.64 -6.04 -13.09
CA GLY A 278 5.17 -4.73 -12.73
C GLY A 278 5.62 -4.61 -11.26
N ARG A 279 5.63 -5.72 -10.51
CA ARG A 279 5.99 -5.76 -9.08
C ARG A 279 7.25 -6.60 -8.86
N ILE A 280 7.55 -6.88 -7.58
CA ILE A 280 8.80 -7.51 -7.16
C ILE A 280 8.96 -8.98 -7.60
N ASP A 281 7.85 -9.67 -7.90
CA ASP A 281 7.85 -11.01 -8.51
C ASP A 281 8.60 -11.06 -9.86
N ASP A 282 8.59 -9.96 -10.62
CA ASP A 282 9.31 -9.84 -11.91
C ASP A 282 10.83 -9.80 -11.77
N LEU A 283 11.35 -9.70 -10.54
CA LEU A 283 12.76 -9.49 -10.22
C LEU A 283 13.39 -10.68 -9.49
N VAL A 284 12.64 -11.76 -9.24
CA VAL A 284 13.14 -12.95 -8.54
C VAL A 284 13.91 -13.82 -9.53
N ASN A 285 15.22 -13.91 -9.33
CA ASN A 285 16.12 -14.58 -10.26
C ASN A 285 16.04 -16.12 -10.21
N HIS A 286 16.68 -16.72 -11.20
CA HIS A 286 16.93 -18.16 -11.23
C HIS A 286 18.11 -18.57 -10.34
N SER A 287 17.97 -19.69 -9.64
CA SER A 287 19.10 -20.42 -9.06
C SER A 287 18.99 -21.94 -9.28
N CYS A 288 20.11 -22.58 -9.60
CA CYS A 288 20.23 -24.05 -9.64
C CYS A 288 20.27 -24.67 -8.23
N ALA A 289 20.44 -23.88 -7.17
CA ALA A 289 20.27 -24.30 -5.78
C ALA A 289 19.28 -23.33 -5.11
N PRO A 290 17.99 -23.42 -5.46
CA PRO A 290 17.00 -22.42 -5.06
C PRO A 290 16.69 -22.49 -3.56
N ASN A 291 16.33 -21.34 -2.99
CA ASN A 291 15.77 -21.25 -1.63
C ASN A 291 14.26 -20.98 -1.64
N ALA A 292 13.67 -20.77 -2.83
CA ALA A 292 12.25 -20.63 -3.04
C ALA A 292 11.73 -21.46 -4.22
N GLY A 293 10.42 -21.69 -4.30
CA GLY A 293 9.78 -22.42 -5.40
C GLY A 293 8.31 -22.02 -5.60
N LEU A 294 7.77 -22.24 -6.79
CA LEU A 294 6.39 -21.87 -7.12
C LEU A 294 5.40 -22.97 -6.71
N ARG A 295 4.39 -22.58 -5.94
CA ARG A 295 3.27 -23.43 -5.54
C ARG A 295 1.99 -22.98 -6.23
N PHE A 296 1.40 -23.90 -6.98
CA PHE A 296 0.18 -23.69 -7.74
C PHE A 296 -1.03 -24.19 -6.94
N THR A 297 -1.96 -23.29 -6.65
CA THR A 297 -3.18 -23.55 -5.87
C THR A 297 -4.41 -22.97 -6.58
N ASP A 298 -5.60 -23.32 -6.11
CA ASP A 298 -6.86 -22.76 -6.63
C ASP A 298 -6.98 -21.26 -6.36
N ALA A 299 -6.30 -20.76 -5.31
CA ALA A 299 -6.28 -19.35 -4.94
C ALA A 299 -5.29 -18.51 -5.76
N GLY A 300 -4.29 -19.13 -6.40
CA GLY A 300 -3.23 -18.41 -7.10
C GLY A 300 -1.90 -19.16 -7.18
N VAL A 301 -0.89 -18.46 -7.69
CA VAL A 301 0.49 -18.93 -7.81
C VAL A 301 1.34 -18.18 -6.78
N PHE A 302 1.96 -18.93 -5.87
CA PHE A 302 2.69 -18.37 -4.75
C PHE A 302 4.13 -18.87 -4.75
N LEU A 303 5.08 -17.95 -4.64
CA LEU A 303 6.46 -18.27 -4.32
C LEU A 303 6.56 -18.59 -2.82
N VAL A 304 7.08 -19.77 -2.50
CA VAL A 304 7.22 -20.25 -1.11
C VAL A 304 8.67 -20.58 -0.80
N ALA A 305 9.07 -20.39 0.46
CA ALA A 305 10.39 -20.80 0.94
C ALA A 305 10.52 -22.33 0.94
N VAL A 306 11.61 -22.87 0.40
CA VAL A 306 11.88 -24.32 0.36
C VAL A 306 12.85 -24.78 1.45
N ARG A 307 13.42 -23.82 2.18
CA ARG A 307 14.24 -23.97 3.38
C ARG A 307 14.14 -22.65 4.17
N ALA A 308 14.71 -22.60 5.37
CA ALA A 308 14.86 -21.32 6.08
C ALA A 308 15.71 -20.33 5.25
N ILE A 309 15.29 -19.06 5.19
CA ILE A 309 15.97 -17.97 4.46
C ILE A 309 16.37 -16.90 5.48
N GLN A 310 17.67 -16.56 5.51
CA GLN A 310 18.18 -15.53 6.42
C GLN A 310 18.08 -14.11 5.81
N PRO A 311 18.00 -13.07 6.65
CA PRO A 311 18.13 -11.69 6.18
C PRO A 311 19.42 -11.50 5.35
N GLY A 312 19.28 -10.84 4.20
CA GLY A 312 20.37 -10.61 3.24
C GLY A 312 20.52 -11.69 2.17
N GLU A 313 19.87 -12.85 2.30
CA GLU A 313 19.89 -13.86 1.24
C GLU A 313 19.09 -13.40 0.01
N GLU A 314 19.62 -13.64 -1.19
CA GLU A 314 18.87 -13.52 -2.44
C GLU A 314 17.80 -14.60 -2.51
N ILE A 315 16.59 -14.22 -2.89
CA ILE A 315 15.47 -15.13 -3.13
C ILE A 315 15.52 -15.54 -4.59
N ALA A 316 15.60 -16.84 -4.83
CA ALA A 316 15.70 -17.40 -6.17
C ALA A 316 14.98 -18.75 -6.28
N TRP A 317 14.42 -19.02 -7.46
CA TRP A 317 13.71 -20.26 -7.75
C TRP A 317 14.17 -20.92 -9.06
N ASP A 318 13.78 -22.16 -9.29
CA ASP A 318 14.19 -22.90 -10.49
C ASP A 318 13.18 -22.74 -11.64
N TYR A 319 13.51 -21.96 -12.67
CA TYR A 319 12.60 -21.64 -13.78
C TYR A 319 12.13 -22.87 -14.54
N SER A 320 12.94 -23.94 -14.58
CA SER A 320 12.57 -25.20 -15.23
C SER A 320 11.29 -25.82 -14.65
N THR A 321 10.92 -25.50 -13.40
CA THR A 321 9.72 -26.02 -12.71
C THR A 321 8.38 -25.55 -13.30
N THR A 322 8.43 -24.73 -14.35
CA THR A 322 7.25 -24.33 -15.14
C THR A 322 7.38 -24.66 -16.63
N LEU A 323 8.55 -25.04 -17.14
CA LEU A 323 8.73 -25.11 -18.58
C LEU A 323 8.44 -26.52 -19.10
N ARG A 324 7.46 -26.65 -20.01
CA ARG A 324 7.16 -27.88 -20.75
C ARG A 324 7.10 -27.58 -22.25
N GLU A 325 7.85 -28.34 -23.04
CA GLU A 325 7.86 -28.22 -24.51
C GLU A 325 8.10 -26.78 -24.99
N SER A 326 8.82 -25.98 -24.19
CA SER A 326 9.16 -24.60 -24.48
C SER A 326 10.44 -24.53 -25.30
N ASN A 327 10.49 -23.61 -26.27
CA ASN A 327 11.71 -23.28 -27.01
C ASN A 327 12.64 -22.35 -26.23
N TRP A 328 12.21 -21.87 -25.05
CA TRP A 328 12.98 -20.96 -24.21
C TRP A 328 14.16 -21.67 -23.53
N HIS A 329 15.33 -21.05 -23.62
CA HIS A 329 16.53 -21.48 -22.92
C HIS A 329 17.34 -20.26 -22.45
N MET A 330 18.09 -20.41 -21.36
CA MET A 330 18.93 -19.35 -20.80
C MET A 330 20.31 -19.87 -20.38
N ILE A 331 21.35 -19.09 -20.66
CA ILE A 331 22.69 -19.32 -20.11
C ILE A 331 22.69 -18.92 -18.63
N CYS A 332 22.85 -19.90 -17.75
CA CYS A 332 22.81 -19.74 -16.31
C CYS A 332 24.14 -19.21 -15.76
N GLN A 333 24.06 -18.13 -14.98
CA GLN A 333 25.19 -17.56 -14.25
C GLN A 333 24.92 -17.48 -12.75
N CYS A 334 24.04 -18.33 -12.19
CA CYS A 334 23.64 -18.25 -10.77
C CYS A 334 24.76 -18.52 -9.75
N ARG A 335 25.91 -19.06 -10.19
CA ARG A 335 27.09 -19.41 -9.35
C ARG A 335 26.82 -20.43 -8.24
N ALA A 336 25.69 -21.14 -8.26
CA ALA A 336 25.49 -22.30 -7.39
C ALA A 336 26.58 -23.37 -7.63
N PRO A 337 26.99 -24.16 -6.61
CA PRO A 337 28.02 -25.18 -6.75
C PRO A 337 27.75 -26.16 -7.90
N GLU A 338 26.49 -26.58 -8.04
CA GLU A 338 26.00 -27.47 -9.10
C GLU A 338 25.24 -26.69 -10.18
N CYS A 339 25.83 -25.61 -10.69
CA CYS A 339 25.21 -24.80 -11.73
C CYS A 339 25.09 -25.58 -13.06
N ARG A 340 23.85 -25.73 -13.56
CA ARG A 340 23.53 -26.48 -14.79
C ARG A 340 23.99 -25.81 -16.09
N ARG A 341 24.48 -24.56 -16.04
CA ARG A 341 24.95 -23.74 -17.18
C ARG A 341 23.89 -23.37 -18.21
N VAL A 342 22.94 -24.24 -18.53
CA VAL A 342 21.82 -23.96 -19.43
C VAL A 342 20.51 -24.38 -18.75
N ILE A 343 19.55 -23.46 -18.70
CA ILE A 343 18.22 -23.70 -18.12
C ILE A 343 17.22 -23.82 -19.28
N GLY A 344 16.39 -24.84 -19.22
CA GLY A 344 15.32 -25.10 -20.19
C GLY A 344 14.17 -25.86 -19.54
N ASN A 345 13.54 -26.75 -20.31
CA ASN A 345 12.38 -27.53 -19.90
C ASN A 345 12.62 -28.39 -18.65
N PHE A 346 11.55 -28.68 -17.90
CA PHE A 346 11.59 -29.50 -16.70
C PHE A 346 12.18 -30.90 -16.93
N ASP A 347 11.93 -31.47 -18.11
CA ASP A 347 12.42 -32.80 -18.50
C ASP A 347 13.94 -32.84 -18.70
N SER A 348 14.62 -31.67 -18.76
CA SER A 348 16.08 -31.58 -18.81
C SER A 348 16.73 -31.68 -17.41
N LEU A 349 15.95 -31.76 -16.33
CA LEU A 349 16.46 -31.98 -14.98
C LEU A 349 16.75 -33.47 -14.75
N ASP A 350 17.76 -33.75 -13.93
CA ASP A 350 18.02 -35.12 -13.46
C ASP A 350 16.78 -35.72 -12.78
N PRO A 351 16.49 -37.02 -12.96
CA PRO A 351 15.29 -37.66 -12.43
C PRO A 351 15.07 -37.43 -10.93
N ASP A 352 16.13 -37.49 -10.13
CA ASP A 352 16.06 -37.28 -8.68
C ASP A 352 15.64 -35.85 -8.34
N ARG A 353 16.10 -34.86 -9.12
CA ARG A 353 15.73 -33.47 -8.96
C ARG A 353 14.30 -33.21 -9.42
N GLN A 354 13.85 -33.85 -10.50
CA GLN A 354 12.45 -33.80 -10.90
C GLN A 354 11.54 -34.31 -9.77
N GLU A 355 11.92 -35.45 -9.17
CA GLU A 355 11.16 -36.04 -8.07
C GLU A 355 11.17 -35.16 -6.82
N TRP A 356 12.32 -34.54 -6.50
CA TRP A 356 12.44 -33.62 -5.37
C TRP A 356 11.44 -32.45 -5.46
N PHE A 357 11.29 -31.83 -6.64
CA PHE A 357 10.32 -30.75 -6.86
C PHE A 357 8.87 -31.23 -6.87
N ARG A 358 8.59 -32.40 -7.49
CA ARG A 358 7.25 -32.99 -7.53
C ARG A 358 6.76 -33.33 -6.12
N ALA A 359 7.57 -34.03 -5.33
CA ALA A 359 7.22 -34.44 -3.96
C ALA A 359 6.93 -33.24 -3.03
N ARG A 360 7.51 -32.07 -3.30
CA ARG A 360 7.29 -30.83 -2.53
C ARG A 360 6.18 -29.93 -3.09
N ASN A 361 5.51 -30.37 -4.16
CA ASN A 361 4.45 -29.62 -4.83
C ASN A 361 4.94 -28.25 -5.34
N LEU A 362 6.16 -28.20 -5.87
CA LEU A 362 6.85 -27.00 -6.36
C LEU A 362 6.90 -26.90 -7.90
N VAL A 363 6.13 -27.73 -8.60
CA VAL A 363 6.04 -27.75 -10.06
C VAL A 363 4.66 -27.32 -10.52
N ALA A 364 4.61 -26.77 -11.73
CA ALA A 364 3.35 -26.47 -12.41
C ALA A 364 2.49 -27.75 -12.55
N PRO A 365 1.14 -27.65 -12.47
CA PRO A 365 0.29 -28.84 -12.37
C PRO A 365 0.44 -29.83 -13.53
N TYR A 366 0.77 -29.35 -14.73
CA TYR A 366 0.96 -30.18 -15.93
C TYR A 366 2.33 -30.87 -16.00
N LEU A 367 3.23 -30.60 -15.05
CA LEU A 367 4.52 -31.29 -14.88
C LEU A 367 4.47 -32.39 -13.81
N ARG A 368 3.34 -32.51 -13.09
CA ARG A 368 3.08 -33.59 -12.14
C ARG A 368 2.78 -34.90 -12.87
N ARG A 369 3.00 -36.03 -12.19
CA ARG A 369 2.64 -37.34 -12.77
C ARG A 369 1.12 -37.39 -12.96
N LYS A 370 0.65 -38.00 -14.06
CA LYS A 370 -0.79 -38.08 -14.40
C LYS A 370 -1.62 -38.70 -13.26
N ASP A 371 -1.00 -39.58 -12.47
CA ASP A 371 -1.64 -40.33 -11.39
C ASP A 371 -1.96 -39.43 -10.17
N GLU A 372 -1.16 -38.39 -9.91
CA GLU A 372 -1.34 -37.45 -8.80
C GLU A 372 -2.46 -36.43 -9.06
N VAL A 373 -2.65 -36.04 -10.32
CA VAL A 373 -3.69 -35.08 -10.74
C VAL A 373 -5.09 -35.73 -10.69
N ALA A 374 -5.18 -37.02 -11.03
CA ALA A 374 -6.41 -37.80 -10.98
C ALA A 374 -6.90 -38.06 -9.53
N GLY A 375 -5.97 -38.24 -8.58
CA GLY A 375 -6.28 -38.47 -7.17
C GLY A 375 -6.99 -37.29 -6.49
N LYS A 376 -6.57 -36.04 -6.79
CA LYS A 376 -7.21 -34.84 -6.22
C LYS A 376 -8.59 -34.54 -6.80
N ARG A 377 -8.82 -34.78 -8.10
CA ARG A 377 -10.16 -34.63 -8.71
C ARG A 377 -11.20 -35.57 -8.10
N LYS A 378 -10.80 -36.79 -7.71
CA LYS A 378 -11.70 -37.75 -7.03
C LYS A 378 -12.02 -37.35 -5.58
N ALA A 379 -11.12 -36.65 -4.89
CA ALA A 379 -11.33 -36.20 -3.53
C ALA A 379 -12.29 -35.00 -3.41
N VAL A 380 -12.35 -34.13 -4.43
CA VAL A 380 -13.23 -32.94 -4.47
C VAL A 380 -14.65 -33.27 -4.95
N GLY A 381 -14.85 -34.37 -5.68
CA GLY A 381 -16.16 -34.80 -6.19
C GLY A 381 -17.04 -35.61 -5.21
N ARG A 382 -16.67 -35.69 -3.93
CA ARG A 382 -17.41 -36.44 -2.88
C ARG A 382 -17.66 -35.62 -1.60
N GLY A 383 -17.58 -34.29 -1.67
CA GLY A 383 -17.89 -33.39 -0.56
C GLY A 383 -19.23 -32.70 -0.75
#